data_AF-A0ABD6AEE3-F1
#
_entry.id   AF-A0ABD6AEE3-F1
#
_cell.length_a   1.000
_cell.length_b   1.000
_cell.length_c   1.000
_cell.angle_alpha   90.00
_cell.angle_beta   90.00
_cell.angle_gamma   90.00
#
_symmetry.space_group_name_H-M   'P 1'
#
loop_
_entity.id
_entity.type
_entity.pdbx_description
1 polymer ?
#
loop_
_entity_poly.entity_id
_entity_poly.type
_entity_poly.pdbx_seq_one_letter_code
_entity_poly.pdbx_strand_id
1 'polypeptide(L)'
;MARIELADRSDLPPESRDLVASLSAKEGLPEPYRHLIQDSTRNVYRALALSPPLLEAFRTFGRTVWADCGLSPRRREITILTVGRALDAAYEWHQHVRIGLQEGLTSEEIAAIGAGADDPFDAADRTLIAYTRAHVLGNVDDDALDAFIDSFDESSLIGVSLLAGIYTTIAQLGDALALETEEPFVGWDLTGL
;
A
#
# COMPACT_ATOMS: atom_id res chain seq x y z
N MET A 1 20.70 -3.53 4.41
CA MET A 1 20.94 -2.13 4.76
C MET A 1 20.58 -1.28 3.55
N ALA A 2 19.82 -0.19 3.74
CA ALA A 2 19.42 0.70 2.64
C ALA A 2 20.64 1.28 1.91
N ARG A 3 20.48 1.61 0.61
CA ARG A 3 21.56 2.12 -0.26
C ARG A 3 21.97 3.57 0.06
N ILE A 4 21.16 4.30 0.84
CA ILE A 4 21.43 5.66 1.31
C ILE A 4 21.07 5.78 2.79
N GLU A 5 21.63 6.78 3.46
CA GLU A 5 21.24 7.14 4.83
C GLU A 5 19.82 7.73 4.83
N LEU A 6 18.93 7.13 5.61
CA LEU A 6 17.53 7.56 5.71
C LEU A 6 17.39 8.64 6.78
N ALA A 7 16.49 9.61 6.55
CA ALA A 7 16.31 10.73 7.48
C ALA A 7 15.93 10.26 8.90
N ASP A 8 16.47 10.92 9.91
CA ASP A 8 15.98 10.84 11.28
C ASP A 8 14.90 11.92 11.50
N ARG A 9 13.87 11.60 12.28
CA ARG A 9 12.81 12.53 12.65
C ARG A 9 13.39 13.76 13.39
N SER A 10 14.45 13.60 14.18
CA SER A 10 15.09 14.71 14.91
C SER A 10 15.66 15.78 13.99
N ASP A 11 16.10 15.37 12.80
CA ASP A 11 16.85 16.19 11.86
C ASP A 11 15.95 17.00 10.93
N LEU A 12 14.64 16.68 10.92
CA LEU A 12 13.65 17.39 10.13
C LEU A 12 13.26 18.75 10.74
N PRO A 13 12.97 19.76 9.89
CA PRO A 13 12.35 21.01 10.33
C PRO A 13 11.10 20.73 11.20
N PRO A 14 10.85 21.48 12.29
CA PRO A 14 9.75 21.20 13.22
C PRO A 14 8.39 21.01 12.54
N GLU A 15 8.08 21.81 11.53
CA GLU A 15 6.86 21.77 10.73
C GLU A 15 6.72 20.51 9.86
N SER A 16 7.84 19.84 9.55
CA SER A 16 7.88 18.66 8.69
C SER A 16 7.90 17.35 9.46
N ARG A 17 8.10 17.38 10.78
CA ARG A 17 8.23 16.16 11.60
C ARG A 17 6.97 15.31 11.56
N ASP A 18 5.79 15.90 11.46
CA ASP A 18 4.54 15.12 11.43
C ASP A 18 4.23 14.52 10.05
N LEU A 19 4.98 14.92 9.01
CA LEU A 19 4.85 14.33 7.69
C LEU A 19 5.32 12.87 7.64
N VAL A 20 6.19 12.44 8.54
CA VAL A 20 6.74 11.08 8.48
C VAL A 20 5.84 10.00 9.11
N ALA A 21 4.65 10.37 9.59
CA ALA A 21 3.62 9.43 10.04
C ALA A 21 2.96 8.68 8.85
N SER A 22 2.29 7.56 9.08
CA SER A 22 1.58 6.82 8.01
C SER A 22 0.53 7.65 7.27
N LEU A 23 0.28 7.37 5.98
CA LEU A 23 -0.88 7.86 5.22
C LEU A 23 -2.20 7.38 5.85
N SER A 24 -2.16 6.21 6.47
CA SER A 24 -3.28 5.58 7.18
C SER A 24 -3.36 5.94 8.66
N ALA A 25 -2.75 7.05 9.10
CA ALA A 25 -2.77 7.46 10.50
C ALA A 25 -4.23 7.62 10.99
N LYS A 26 -4.75 6.53 11.56
CA LYS A 26 -6.09 6.44 12.13
C LYS A 26 -6.09 7.28 13.40
N GLU A 27 -6.51 8.53 13.29
CA GLU A 27 -7.00 9.25 14.46
C GLU A 27 -8.09 8.39 15.11
N GLY A 28 -7.94 8.10 16.41
CA GLY A 28 -8.98 7.41 17.21
C GLY A 28 -8.76 5.94 17.55
N LEU A 29 -7.58 5.33 17.35
CA LEU A 29 -7.33 3.97 17.86
C LEU A 29 -7.39 3.91 19.40
N PRO A 30 -8.08 2.91 19.99
CA PRO A 30 -8.07 2.66 21.43
C PRO A 30 -6.64 2.45 21.96
N GLU A 31 -6.40 2.86 23.21
CA GLU A 31 -5.10 2.78 23.91
C GLU A 31 -4.26 1.51 23.63
N PRO A 32 -4.81 0.28 23.69
CA PRO A 32 -4.02 -0.93 23.48
C PRO A 32 -3.52 -1.11 22.04
N TYR A 33 -3.98 -0.35 21.04
CA TYR A 33 -3.57 -0.49 19.65
C TYR A 33 -2.71 0.69 19.14
N ARG A 34 -2.48 1.71 19.97
CA ARG A 34 -1.64 2.85 19.60
C ARG A 34 -0.19 2.48 19.33
N HIS A 35 0.31 1.39 19.90
CA HIS A 35 1.63 0.84 19.61
C HIS A 35 1.78 0.29 18.18
N LEU A 36 0.68 0.11 17.43
CA LEU A 36 0.73 -0.20 15.99
C LEU A 36 1.04 1.06 15.17
N ILE A 37 0.78 2.24 15.74
CA ILE A 37 1.35 3.53 15.34
C ILE A 37 2.61 3.74 16.18
N GLN A 38 3.54 2.79 16.14
CA GLN A 38 4.78 2.94 16.88
C GLN A 38 5.56 4.11 16.31
N ASP A 39 6.25 4.81 17.21
CA ASP A 39 7.26 5.87 17.01
C ASP A 39 8.39 5.51 16.01
N SER A 40 8.31 4.36 15.34
CA SER A 40 9.18 3.96 14.23
C SER A 40 8.67 4.60 12.95
N THR A 41 9.27 5.74 12.60
CA THR A 41 9.14 6.31 11.27
C THR A 41 9.41 5.21 10.23
N ARG A 42 8.40 4.82 9.44
CA ARG A 42 8.55 3.78 8.40
C ARG A 42 9.69 4.19 7.46
N ASN A 43 10.53 3.24 7.08
CA ASN A 43 11.69 3.49 6.23
C ASN A 43 11.32 4.19 4.91
N VAL A 44 10.13 3.94 4.35
CA VAL A 44 9.60 4.70 3.20
C VAL A 44 9.46 6.20 3.50
N TYR A 45 8.89 6.58 4.64
CA TYR A 45 8.74 7.98 5.01
C TYR A 45 10.07 8.60 5.42
N ARG A 46 10.99 7.84 6.01
CA ARG A 46 12.38 8.30 6.25
C ARG A 46 13.13 8.56 4.95
N ALA A 47 12.90 7.75 3.91
CA ALA A 47 13.47 7.97 2.59
C ALA A 47 12.91 9.24 1.94
N LEU A 48 11.57 9.38 1.91
CA LEU A 48 10.90 10.55 1.36
C LEU A 48 11.25 11.84 2.13
N ALA A 49 11.46 11.74 3.44
CA ALA A 49 11.84 12.85 4.31
C ALA A 49 13.21 13.47 3.99
N LEU A 50 14.06 12.80 3.21
CA LEU A 50 15.26 13.42 2.63
C LEU A 50 14.92 14.60 1.70
N SER A 51 13.67 14.69 1.24
CA SER A 51 13.11 15.84 0.56
C SER A 51 11.74 16.21 1.15
N PRO A 52 11.70 17.07 2.19
CA PRO A 52 10.45 17.46 2.84
C PRO A 52 9.37 18.01 1.88
N PRO A 53 9.70 18.85 0.86
CA PRO A 53 8.69 19.30 -0.10
C PRO A 53 8.08 18.16 -0.93
N LEU A 54 8.87 17.15 -1.31
CA LEU A 54 8.36 15.98 -2.04
C LEU A 54 7.51 15.10 -1.13
N LEU A 55 7.92 14.89 0.13
CA LEU A 55 7.11 14.17 1.12
C LEU A 55 5.76 14.86 1.34
N GLU A 56 5.73 16.18 1.51
CA GLU A 56 4.49 16.94 1.70
C GLU A 56 3.54 16.80 0.50
N ALA A 57 4.07 16.96 -0.71
CA ALA A 57 3.29 16.79 -1.95
C ALA A 57 2.76 15.36 -2.08
N PHE A 58 3.62 14.36 -1.87
CA PHE A 58 3.25 12.94 -1.91
C PHE A 58 2.15 12.62 -0.91
N ARG A 59 2.24 13.15 0.32
CA ARG A 59 1.19 12.94 1.33
C ARG A 59 -0.11 13.61 0.99
N THR A 60 -0.05 14.82 0.46
CA THR A 60 -1.26 15.56 0.07
C THR A 60 -2.00 14.81 -1.03
N PHE A 61 -1.28 14.40 -2.06
CA PHE A 61 -1.83 13.55 -3.12
C PHE A 61 -2.35 12.21 -2.57
N GLY A 62 -1.55 11.52 -1.75
CA GLY A 62 -1.91 10.24 -1.16
C GLY A 62 -3.15 10.30 -0.28
N ARG A 63 -3.33 11.35 0.53
CA ARG A 63 -4.54 11.54 1.36
C ARG A 63 -5.79 11.75 0.50
N THR A 64 -5.69 12.53 -0.57
CA THR A 64 -6.81 12.73 -1.49
C THR A 64 -7.19 11.42 -2.18
N VAL A 65 -6.22 10.69 -2.75
CA VAL A 65 -6.51 9.39 -3.35
C VAL A 65 -7.09 8.43 -2.31
N TRP A 66 -6.52 8.36 -1.11
CA TRP A 66 -7.04 7.51 -0.04
C TRP A 66 -8.47 7.85 0.35
N ALA A 67 -8.84 9.13 0.40
CA ALA A 67 -10.21 9.54 0.73
C ALA A 67 -11.19 9.23 -0.41
N ASP A 68 -10.78 9.49 -1.65
CA ASP A 68 -11.69 9.63 -2.78
C ASP A 68 -11.57 8.52 -3.84
N CYS A 69 -10.77 7.47 -3.62
CA CYS A 69 -10.56 6.40 -4.61
C CYS A 69 -11.77 5.50 -4.89
N GLY A 70 -12.94 5.74 -4.30
CA GLY A 70 -14.15 4.94 -4.52
C GLY A 70 -14.12 3.53 -3.90
N LEU A 71 -13.04 3.14 -3.23
CA LEU A 71 -12.89 1.82 -2.63
C LEU A 71 -13.13 1.84 -1.12
N SER A 72 -13.72 0.74 -0.61
CA SER A 72 -13.78 0.47 0.83
C SER A 72 -12.37 0.23 1.40
N PRO A 73 -12.15 0.40 2.72
CA PRO A 73 -10.86 0.12 3.35
C PRO A 73 -10.32 -1.28 3.00
N ARG A 74 -11.17 -2.32 3.07
CA ARG A 74 -10.80 -3.69 2.67
C ARG A 74 -10.31 -3.78 1.22
N ARG A 75 -11.01 -3.12 0.28
CA ARG A 75 -10.66 -3.15 -1.14
C ARG A 75 -9.39 -2.35 -1.46
N ARG A 76 -9.08 -1.29 -0.69
CA ARG A 76 -7.78 -0.62 -0.79
C ARG A 76 -6.66 -1.59 -0.46
N GLU A 77 -6.79 -2.37 0.60
CA GLU A 77 -5.78 -3.36 0.98
C GLU A 77 -5.66 -4.49 -0.05
N ILE A 78 -6.74 -4.91 -0.71
CA ILE A 78 -6.67 -5.82 -1.87
C ILE A 78 -5.82 -5.21 -2.98
N THR A 79 -6.08 -3.96 -3.38
CA THR A 79 -5.29 -3.26 -4.41
C THR A 79 -3.82 -3.24 -4.01
N ILE A 80 -3.52 -2.86 -2.77
CA ILE A 80 -2.15 -2.64 -2.30
C ILE A 80 -1.37 -3.96 -2.23
N LEU A 81 -1.97 -5.01 -1.66
CA LEU A 81 -1.36 -6.34 -1.61
C LEU A 81 -1.17 -6.92 -3.02
N THR A 82 -2.11 -6.64 -3.93
CA THR A 82 -1.98 -7.04 -5.35
C THR A 82 -0.80 -6.33 -6.02
N VAL A 83 -0.62 -5.03 -5.80
CA VAL A 83 0.57 -4.29 -6.27
C VAL A 83 1.84 -4.87 -5.66
N GLY A 84 1.84 -5.07 -4.34
CA GLY A 84 2.96 -5.64 -3.60
C GLY A 84 3.39 -6.98 -4.16
N ARG A 85 2.43 -7.86 -4.49
CA ARG A 85 2.73 -9.14 -5.12
C ARG A 85 3.18 -9.01 -6.57
N ALA A 86 2.51 -8.18 -7.38
CA ALA A 86 2.78 -8.05 -8.81
C ALA A 86 4.18 -7.50 -9.09
N LEU A 87 4.73 -6.71 -8.17
CA LEU A 87 6.07 -6.13 -8.25
C LEU A 87 7.11 -6.83 -7.37
N ASP A 88 6.75 -7.96 -6.73
CA ASP A 88 7.59 -8.64 -5.73
C ASP A 88 8.10 -7.69 -4.61
N ALA A 89 7.31 -6.68 -4.26
CA ALA A 89 7.65 -5.64 -3.29
C ALA A 89 7.41 -6.12 -1.85
N ALA A 90 8.38 -6.86 -1.31
CA ALA A 90 8.33 -7.43 0.04
C ALA A 90 8.11 -6.38 1.14
N TYR A 91 8.65 -5.16 0.97
CA TYR A 91 8.44 -4.07 1.93
C TYR A 91 6.95 -3.69 2.04
N GLU A 92 6.32 -3.36 0.91
CA GLU A 92 4.90 -2.98 0.87
C GLU A 92 3.99 -4.12 1.32
N TRP A 93 4.26 -5.34 0.85
CA TRP A 93 3.57 -6.53 1.31
C TRP A 93 3.58 -6.63 2.84
N HIS A 94 4.77 -6.55 3.45
CA HIS A 94 4.92 -6.66 4.89
C HIS A 94 4.14 -5.59 5.67
N GLN A 95 4.17 -4.34 5.20
CA GLN A 95 3.41 -3.27 5.86
C GLN A 95 1.89 -3.50 5.78
N HIS A 96 1.42 -3.99 4.64
CA HIS A 96 0.00 -4.03 4.34
C HIS A 96 -0.69 -5.34 4.74
N VAL A 97 0.02 -6.45 4.95
CA VAL A 97 -0.59 -7.69 5.44
C VAL A 97 -1.36 -7.47 6.75
N ARG A 98 -0.74 -6.80 7.73
CA ARG A 98 -1.39 -6.56 9.04
C ARG A 98 -2.53 -5.56 8.95
N ILE A 99 -2.46 -4.60 8.03
CA ILE A 99 -3.52 -3.61 7.80
C ILE A 99 -4.71 -4.31 7.10
N GLY A 100 -4.45 -5.13 6.08
CA GLY A 100 -5.43 -5.98 5.41
C GLY A 100 -6.23 -6.82 6.40
N LEU A 101 -5.56 -7.51 7.32
CA LEU A 101 -6.23 -8.28 8.38
C LEU A 101 -7.14 -7.41 9.26
N GLN A 102 -6.71 -6.20 9.60
CA GLN A 102 -7.52 -5.25 10.39
C GLN A 102 -8.73 -4.72 9.62
N GLU A 103 -8.60 -4.57 8.30
CA GLU A 103 -9.69 -4.12 7.41
C GLU A 103 -10.60 -5.26 6.94
N GLY A 104 -10.41 -6.46 7.48
CA GLY A 104 -11.33 -7.59 7.29
C GLY A 104 -10.96 -8.56 6.17
N LEU A 105 -9.72 -8.51 5.65
CA LEU A 105 -9.18 -9.63 4.87
C LEU A 105 -8.85 -10.80 5.81
N THR A 106 -9.06 -12.00 5.31
CA THR A 106 -8.64 -13.24 5.97
C THR A 106 -7.20 -13.60 5.59
N SER A 107 -6.53 -14.38 6.43
CA SER A 107 -5.20 -14.92 6.09
C SER A 107 -5.24 -15.77 4.81
N GLU A 108 -6.36 -16.45 4.53
CA GLU A 108 -6.56 -17.24 3.31
C GLU A 108 -6.61 -16.35 2.06
N GLU A 109 -7.37 -15.26 2.10
CA GLU A 109 -7.43 -14.27 1.02
C GLU A 109 -6.06 -13.63 0.75
N ILE A 110 -5.35 -13.23 1.79
CA ILE A 110 -4.01 -12.64 1.65
C ILE A 110 -3.04 -13.67 1.08
N ALA A 111 -3.01 -14.90 1.60
CA ALA A 111 -2.16 -15.97 1.09
C ALA A 111 -2.49 -16.31 -0.38
N ALA A 112 -3.76 -16.24 -0.79
CA ALA A 112 -4.16 -16.41 -2.18
C ALA A 112 -3.55 -15.33 -3.09
N ILE A 113 -3.64 -14.05 -2.70
CA ILE A 113 -2.94 -12.96 -3.41
C ILE A 113 -1.44 -13.27 -3.48
N GLY A 114 -0.85 -13.74 -2.38
CA GLY A 114 0.57 -14.11 -2.29
C GLY A 114 0.98 -15.25 -3.24
N ALA A 115 0.09 -16.23 -3.45
CA ALA A 115 0.25 -17.29 -4.42
C ALA A 115 -0.08 -16.84 -5.86
N GLY A 116 -0.59 -15.63 -6.03
CA GLY A 116 -1.06 -15.09 -7.30
C GLY A 116 -2.42 -15.61 -7.76
N ALA A 117 -3.18 -16.23 -6.85
CA ALA A 117 -4.52 -16.76 -7.03
C ALA A 117 -5.58 -15.80 -6.44
N ASP A 118 -6.84 -16.04 -6.77
CA ASP A 118 -7.97 -15.23 -6.31
C ASP A 118 -9.20 -16.08 -5.91
N ASP A 119 -9.01 -17.39 -5.73
CA ASP A 119 -10.05 -18.37 -5.40
C ASP A 119 -10.95 -18.06 -4.20
N PRO A 120 -10.48 -17.44 -3.10
CA PRO A 120 -11.36 -17.11 -1.98
C PRO A 120 -12.17 -15.82 -2.19
N PHE A 121 -11.91 -15.04 -3.24
CA PHE A 121 -12.56 -13.75 -3.47
C PHE A 121 -13.87 -13.88 -4.25
N ASP A 122 -14.79 -12.95 -3.99
CA ASP A 122 -15.99 -12.76 -4.78
C ASP A 122 -15.69 -12.20 -6.18
N ALA A 123 -16.69 -12.19 -7.06
CA ALA A 123 -16.50 -11.77 -8.45
C ALA A 123 -15.97 -10.32 -8.58
N ALA A 124 -16.45 -9.39 -7.75
CA ALA A 124 -16.04 -7.99 -7.84
C ALA A 124 -14.60 -7.80 -7.36
N ASP A 125 -14.21 -8.51 -6.30
CA ASP A 125 -12.84 -8.47 -5.78
C ASP A 125 -11.84 -9.17 -6.73
N ARG A 126 -12.26 -10.25 -7.44
CA ARG A 126 -11.44 -10.83 -8.51
C ARG A 126 -11.21 -9.87 -9.66
N THR A 127 -12.25 -9.16 -10.09
CA THR A 127 -12.14 -8.09 -11.09
C THR A 127 -11.15 -7.01 -10.62
N LEU A 128 -11.23 -6.60 -9.35
CA LEU A 128 -10.29 -5.64 -8.76
C LEU A 128 -8.84 -6.16 -8.77
N ILE A 129 -8.60 -7.42 -8.40
CA ILE A 129 -7.27 -8.04 -8.43
C ILE A 129 -6.73 -8.10 -9.87
N ALA A 130 -7.54 -8.59 -10.81
CA ALA A 130 -7.17 -8.73 -12.21
C ALA A 130 -6.81 -7.37 -12.84
N TYR A 131 -7.68 -6.36 -12.67
CA TYR A 131 -7.42 -5.00 -13.14
C TYR A 131 -6.17 -4.41 -12.50
N THR A 132 -6.03 -4.51 -11.18
CA THR A 132 -4.87 -3.93 -10.47
C THR A 132 -3.57 -4.56 -10.96
N ARG A 133 -3.52 -5.89 -11.11
CA ARG A 133 -2.35 -6.59 -11.67
C ARG A 133 -2.07 -6.12 -13.09
N ALA A 134 -3.10 -6.00 -13.93
CA ALA A 134 -2.93 -5.57 -15.32
C ALA A 134 -2.42 -4.12 -15.44
N HIS A 135 -2.96 -3.23 -14.60
CA HIS A 135 -2.57 -1.83 -14.50
C HIS A 135 -1.08 -1.69 -14.16
N VAL A 136 -0.63 -2.38 -13.12
CA VAL A 136 0.75 -2.28 -12.63
C VAL A 136 1.76 -2.90 -13.62
N LEU A 137 1.36 -3.95 -14.34
CA LEU A 137 2.20 -4.59 -15.36
C LEU A 137 2.14 -3.90 -16.73
N GLY A 138 1.30 -2.88 -16.89
CA GLY A 138 1.18 -2.11 -18.14
C GLY A 138 0.51 -2.89 -19.27
N ASN A 139 -0.41 -3.79 -18.95
CA ASN A 139 -1.10 -4.66 -19.92
C ASN A 139 -2.63 -4.66 -19.74
N VAL A 140 -3.20 -3.53 -19.32
CA VAL A 140 -4.67 -3.33 -19.35
C VAL A 140 -5.14 -3.35 -20.80
N ASP A 141 -6.13 -4.18 -21.09
CA ASP A 141 -6.88 -4.21 -22.35
C ASP A 141 -8.32 -3.72 -22.14
N ASP A 142 -9.07 -3.59 -23.25
CA ASP A 142 -10.44 -3.11 -23.23
C ASP A 142 -11.37 -4.03 -22.40
N ASP A 143 -11.15 -5.36 -22.47
CA ASP A 143 -11.93 -6.33 -21.71
C ASP A 143 -11.74 -6.15 -20.19
N ALA A 144 -10.51 -5.92 -19.73
CA ALA A 144 -10.22 -5.65 -18.31
C ALA A 144 -10.80 -4.30 -17.86
N LEU A 145 -10.80 -3.29 -18.74
CA LEU A 145 -11.38 -1.99 -18.48
C LEU A 145 -12.90 -2.09 -18.30
N ASP A 146 -13.58 -2.72 -19.27
CA ASP A 146 -15.03 -2.88 -19.30
C ASP A 146 -15.51 -3.72 -18.11
N ALA A 147 -14.84 -4.83 -17.82
CA ALA A 147 -15.17 -5.68 -16.67
C ALA A 147 -15.07 -4.93 -15.33
N PHE A 148 -14.07 -4.06 -15.20
CA PHE A 148 -13.92 -3.22 -14.00
C PHE A 148 -15.05 -2.20 -13.88
N ILE A 149 -15.34 -1.47 -14.96
CA ILE A 149 -16.40 -0.46 -14.97
C ILE A 149 -17.76 -1.10 -14.65
N ASP A 150 -18.05 -2.27 -15.21
CA ASP A 150 -19.29 -3.02 -14.95
C ASP A 150 -19.45 -3.44 -13.47
N SER A 151 -18.33 -3.72 -12.80
CA SER A 151 -18.32 -4.17 -11.39
C SER A 151 -18.31 -3.01 -10.38
N PHE A 152 -17.82 -1.84 -10.80
CA PHE A 152 -17.62 -0.66 -9.96
C PHE A 152 -18.23 0.57 -10.65
N ASP A 153 -17.38 1.43 -11.23
CA ASP A 153 -17.72 2.56 -12.09
C ASP A 153 -16.41 3.21 -12.61
N GLU A 154 -16.53 4.17 -13.55
CA GLU A 154 -15.39 4.93 -14.08
C GLU A 154 -14.67 5.76 -13.01
N SER A 155 -15.37 6.25 -11.99
CA SER A 155 -14.77 7.05 -10.92
C SER A 155 -13.81 6.19 -10.07
N SER A 156 -14.26 4.99 -9.72
CA SER A 156 -13.49 3.99 -8.99
C SER A 156 -12.35 3.45 -9.83
N LEU A 157 -12.50 3.39 -11.16
CA LEU A 157 -11.42 3.03 -12.09
C LEU A 157 -10.24 4.03 -12.00
N ILE A 158 -10.54 5.33 -12.00
CA ILE A 158 -9.52 6.37 -11.77
C ILE A 158 -8.94 6.23 -10.36
N GLY A 159 -9.80 6.03 -9.36
CA GLY A 159 -9.40 5.84 -7.97
C GLY A 159 -8.42 4.69 -7.76
N VAL A 160 -8.72 3.50 -8.26
CA VAL A 160 -7.85 2.32 -8.16
C VAL A 160 -6.56 2.50 -8.95
N SER A 161 -6.61 3.14 -10.13
CA SER A 161 -5.41 3.43 -10.94
C SER A 161 -4.44 4.33 -10.19
N LEU A 162 -4.94 5.41 -9.58
CA LEU A 162 -4.10 6.32 -8.80
C LEU A 162 -3.58 5.65 -7.52
N LEU A 163 -4.41 4.84 -6.84
CA LEU A 163 -3.97 4.08 -5.66
C LEU A 163 -2.87 3.09 -6.04
N ALA A 164 -3.08 2.28 -7.08
CA ALA A 164 -2.07 1.35 -7.59
C ALA A 164 -0.79 2.08 -8.03
N GLY A 165 -0.90 3.26 -8.65
CA GLY A 165 0.22 4.11 -9.04
C GLY A 165 1.03 4.64 -7.84
N ILE A 166 0.36 5.05 -6.76
CA ILE A 166 1.02 5.42 -5.49
C ILE A 166 1.86 4.26 -4.99
N TYR A 167 1.27 3.08 -4.88
CA TYR A 167 1.96 1.90 -4.35
C TYR A 167 3.02 1.34 -5.29
N THR A 168 2.86 1.52 -6.61
CA THR A 168 3.92 1.25 -7.59
C THR A 168 5.11 2.18 -7.39
N THR A 169 4.85 3.48 -7.17
CA THR A 169 5.91 4.46 -6.88
C THR A 169 6.66 4.09 -5.61
N ILE A 170 5.94 3.71 -4.55
CA ILE A 170 6.56 3.29 -3.29
C ILE A 170 7.35 1.99 -3.49
N ALA A 171 6.80 0.98 -4.14
CA ALA A 171 7.46 -0.29 -4.41
C ALA A 171 8.77 -0.09 -5.19
N GLN A 172 8.74 0.71 -6.25
CA GLN A 172 9.93 1.01 -7.06
C GLN A 172 10.96 1.84 -6.31
N LEU A 173 10.53 2.81 -5.48
CA LEU A 173 11.43 3.55 -4.59
C LEU A 173 12.08 2.61 -3.57
N GLY A 174 11.27 1.70 -2.99
CA GLY A 174 11.70 0.68 -2.05
C GLY A 174 12.78 -0.22 -2.62
N ASP A 175 12.57 -0.75 -3.82
CA ASP A 175 13.57 -1.55 -4.54
C ASP A 175 14.82 -0.73 -4.87
N ALA A 176 14.65 0.47 -5.43
CA ALA A 176 15.74 1.34 -5.83
C ALA A 176 16.67 1.70 -4.66
N LEU A 177 16.13 1.83 -3.44
CA LEU A 177 16.87 2.13 -2.22
C LEU A 177 17.22 0.89 -1.38
N ALA A 178 16.78 -0.30 -1.79
CA ALA A 178 16.85 -1.54 -1.00
C ALA A 178 16.31 -1.33 0.43
N LEU A 179 15.11 -0.75 0.54
CA LEU A 179 14.47 -0.53 1.85
C LEU A 179 14.16 -1.87 2.51
N GLU A 180 14.57 -1.99 3.76
CA GLU A 180 14.29 -3.15 4.60
C GLU A 180 13.00 -2.92 5.38
N THR A 181 12.26 -4.00 5.62
CA THR A 181 11.15 -4.01 6.58
C THR A 181 11.69 -3.71 7.97
N GLU A 182 10.92 -3.03 8.80
CA GLU A 182 11.37 -2.73 10.18
C GLU A 182 11.43 -3.99 11.07
N GLU A 183 10.70 -5.03 10.68
CA GLU A 183 10.67 -6.35 11.30
C GLU A 183 10.98 -7.45 10.25
N PRO A 184 11.26 -8.70 10.65
CA PRO A 184 11.39 -9.80 9.69
C PRO A 184 10.20 -9.88 8.73
N PHE A 185 10.49 -10.13 7.45
CA PHE A 185 9.48 -10.26 6.41
C PHE A 185 8.44 -11.32 6.78
N VAL A 186 7.15 -11.00 6.60
CA VAL A 186 6.02 -11.85 7.02
C VAL A 186 5.85 -13.08 6.11
N GLY A 187 6.55 -13.14 4.98
CA GLY A 187 6.42 -14.20 4.00
C GLY A 187 5.23 -13.96 3.04
N TRP A 188 5.38 -14.43 1.81
CA TRP A 188 4.29 -14.40 0.81
C TRP A 188 3.14 -15.35 1.18
N ASP A 189 3.44 -16.38 1.96
CA ASP A 189 2.51 -17.38 2.50
C ASP A 189 2.14 -17.11 3.97
N LEU A 190 2.54 -15.96 4.52
CA LEU A 190 2.29 -15.54 5.90
C LEU A 190 2.94 -16.42 6.98
N THR A 191 3.96 -17.21 6.65
CA THR A 191 4.68 -18.06 7.62
C THR A 191 5.41 -17.28 8.72
N GLY A 192 5.67 -15.99 8.50
CA GLY A 192 6.33 -15.10 9.46
C GLY A 192 5.37 -14.19 10.24
N LEU A 193 4.04 -14.39 10.11
CA LEU A 193 3.03 -13.60 10.82
C LEU A 193 2.92 -13.97 12.31
#